data_AF-A0A939UN59-F1
#
_entry.id   AF-A0A939UN59-F1
#
_cell.length_a   1.000
_cell.length_b   1.000
_cell.length_c   1.000
_cell.angle_alpha   90.00
_cell.angle_beta   90.00
_cell.angle_gamma   90.00
#
_symmetry.space_group_name_H-M   'P 1'
#
loop_
_entity.id
_entity.type
_entity.pdbx_description
1 polymer ?
#
loop_
_entity_poly.entity_id
_entity_poly.type
_entity_poly.pdbx_seq_one_letter_code
_entity_poly.pdbx_strand_id
1 'polypeptide(L)' 'SNLCHKEKEPIFVTKNGYGDMVIMSMETYEKNMFLANVYGKLEEAKQDMKNGRYSSVEDAVARIRKSHGL' A
#
# COMPACT_ATOMS: atom_id res chain seq x y z
N SER A 1 13.30 -3.73 -23.09
CA SER A 1 13.49 -3.89 -21.64
C SER A 1 14.55 -2.95 -21.05
N ASN A 2 15.55 -2.46 -21.79
CA ASN A 2 16.65 -1.68 -21.20
C ASN A 2 16.28 -0.29 -20.64
N LEU A 3 15.34 0.45 -21.25
CA LEU A 3 15.05 1.82 -20.82
C LEU A 3 14.33 1.86 -19.45
N CYS A 4 13.28 1.05 -19.27
CA CYS A 4 12.54 0.93 -18.00
C CYS A 4 13.33 0.24 -16.88
N HIS A 5 14.46 -0.41 -17.17
CA HIS A 5 15.30 -1.06 -16.16
C HIS A 5 16.50 -0.20 -15.77
N LYS A 6 16.99 0.65 -16.68
CA LYS A 6 18.10 1.58 -16.40
C LYS A 6 17.63 2.78 -15.59
N GLU A 7 16.56 3.41 -16.03
CA GLU A 7 15.93 4.50 -15.32
C GLU A 7 14.88 3.86 -14.42
N LYS A 8 15.06 3.85 -13.09
CA LYS A 8 14.03 3.35 -12.14
C LYS A 8 12.79 4.26 -12.06
N GLU A 9 12.61 5.07 -13.10
CA GLU A 9 11.63 6.12 -13.22
C GLU A 9 10.62 5.76 -14.32
N PRO A 10 9.33 6.13 -14.15
CA PRO A 10 8.30 5.89 -15.14
C PRO A 10 8.50 6.72 -16.42
N ILE A 11 8.19 6.12 -17.57
CA ILE A 11 8.12 6.81 -18.86
C ILE A 11 6.69 7.27 -19.08
N PHE A 12 6.50 8.58 -19.28
CA PHE A 12 5.20 9.18 -19.57
C PHE A 12 5.02 9.36 -21.07
N VAL A 13 3.95 8.80 -21.61
CA VAL A 13 3.52 9.00 -23.00
C VAL A 13 2.39 10.02 -22.99
N THR A 14 2.56 11.07 -23.80
CA THR A 14 1.57 12.14 -23.94
C THR A 14 1.03 12.20 -25.36
N LYS A 15 -0.24 12.59 -25.50
CA LYS A 15 -0.90 12.87 -26.78
C LYS A 15 -1.43 14.30 -26.76
N ASN A 16 -0.90 15.15 -27.62
CA ASN A 16 -1.24 16.58 -27.70
C ASN A 16 -1.08 17.33 -26.36
N GLY A 17 -0.05 16.99 -25.58
CA GLY A 17 0.22 17.60 -24.27
C GLY A 17 -0.58 17.01 -23.10
N TYR A 18 -1.50 16.06 -23.36
CA TYR A 18 -2.23 15.35 -22.31
C TYR A 18 -1.58 14.01 -22.01
N GLY A 19 -1.46 13.67 -20.72
CA GLY A 19 -1.00 12.34 -20.29
C GLY A 19 -1.95 11.26 -20.79
N ASP A 20 -1.42 10.25 -21.47
CA ASP A 20 -2.18 9.14 -22.05
C ASP A 20 -1.81 7.82 -21.36
N MET A 21 -0.51 7.54 -21.27
CA MET A 21 -0.01 6.28 -20.71
C MET A 21 1.25 6.48 -19.87
N VAL A 22 1.43 5.61 -18.88
CA VAL A 22 2.68 5.49 -18.12
C VAL A 22 3.22 4.07 -18.28
N ILE A 23 4.50 3.95 -18.61
CA ILE A 23 5.20 2.67 -18.76
C ILE A 23 6.33 2.61 -17.73
N MET A 24 6.36 1.56 -16.92
CA MET A 24 7.40 1.31 -15.92
C MET A 24 7.74 -0.19 -15.86
N SER A 25 8.85 -0.55 -15.21
CA SER A 25 9.15 -1.97 -14.97
C SER A 25 8.12 -2.57 -14.01
N MET A 26 7.92 -3.90 -14.10
CA MET A 26 7.04 -4.61 -13.16
C MET A 26 7.52 -4.45 -11.71
N GLU A 27 8.84 -4.53 -11.48
CA GLU A 27 9.43 -4.29 -10.16
C GLU A 27 9.06 -2.92 -9.59
N THR A 28 9.19 -1.85 -10.38
CA THR A 28 8.84 -0.49 -9.95
C THR A 28 7.33 -0.38 -9.68
N TYR A 29 6.50 -0.96 -10.54
CA TYR A 29 5.05 -0.97 -10.35
C TYR A 29 4.63 -1.68 -9.06
N GLU A 30 5.15 -2.89 -8.82
CA GLU A 30 4.85 -3.69 -7.64
C GLU A 30 5.31 -2.99 -6.35
N LYS A 31 6.51 -2.42 -6.37
CA LYS A 31 7.04 -1.63 -5.24
C LYS A 31 6.15 -0.43 -4.92
N ASN A 32 5.74 0.32 -5.94
CA ASN A 32 4.88 1.49 -5.76
C ASN A 32 3.50 1.08 -5.21
N MET A 33 2.93 -0.01 -5.73
CA MET A 33 1.66 -0.55 -5.24
C MET A 33 1.75 -1.03 -3.78
N PHE A 34 2.84 -1.69 -3.41
CA PHE A 34 3.12 -2.10 -2.03
C PHE A 34 3.19 -0.89 -1.09
N LEU A 35 3.95 0.14 -1.46
CA LEU A 35 4.06 1.36 -0.65
C LEU A 35 2.72 2.07 -0.52
N ALA A 36 1.94 2.17 -1.59
CA ALA A 36 0.60 2.75 -1.55
C ALA A 36 -0.31 1.99 -0.57
N ASN A 37 -0.24 0.66 -0.55
CA ASN A 37 -0.98 -0.17 0.40
C ASN A 37 -0.54 0.09 1.85
N VAL A 38 0.77 0.16 2.11
CA VAL A 38 1.32 0.45 3.44
C VAL A 38 0.86 1.82 3.94
N TYR A 39 0.93 2.85 3.10
CA TYR A 39 0.46 4.19 3.47
C TYR A 39 -1.05 4.23 3.74
N GLY A 40 -1.85 3.52 2.94
CA GLY A 40 -3.29 3.37 3.19
C GLY A 40 -3.58 2.76 4.56
N LYS A 41 -2.93 1.64 4.89
CA LYS A 41 -3.08 0.98 6.19
C LYS A 41 -2.60 1.84 7.36
N LEU A 42 -1.54 2.62 7.18
CA LEU A 42 -1.06 3.53 8.21
C LEU A 42 -2.07 4.66 8.46
N GLU A 43 -2.71 5.17 7.43
CA GLU A 43 -3.75 6.19 7.57
C GLU A 43 -5.00 5.62 8.26
N GLU A 44 -5.43 4.41 7.87
CA GLU A 44 -6.49 3.68 8.58
C GLU A 44 -6.17 3.52 10.06
N ALA A 45 -4.95 3.07 10.40
CA ALA A 45 -4.51 2.91 11.78
C ALA A 45 -4.53 4.24 12.57
N LYS A 46 -4.14 5.35 11.96
CA LYS A 46 -4.26 6.69 12.58
C LYS A 46 -5.72 7.06 12.86
N GLN A 47 -6.63 6.78 11.92
CA GLN A 47 -8.06 7.01 12.12
C GLN A 47 -8.62 6.10 13.22
N ASP A 48 -8.18 4.86 13.30
CA ASP A 48 -8.55 3.93 14.36
C ASP A 48 -8.09 4.45 15.72
N MET A 49 -6.85 4.93 15.83
CA MET A 49 -6.35 5.57 17.05
C MET A 49 -7.18 6.79 17.45
N LYS A 50 -7.47 7.69 16.50
CA LYS A 50 -8.28 8.89 16.75
C LYS A 50 -9.69 8.56 17.25
N ASN A 51 -10.26 7.46 16.76
CA ASN A 51 -11.62 7.03 17.10
C ASN A 51 -11.65 5.99 18.24
N GLY A 52 -10.52 5.70 18.89
CA GLY A 52 -10.45 4.71 19.97
C GLY A 52 -10.69 3.26 19.52
N ARG A 53 -10.56 2.96 18.23
CA ARG A 53 -10.72 1.61 17.65
C ARG A 53 -9.44 0.80 17.72
N TYR A 54 -8.90 0.62 18.91
CA TYR A 54 -7.75 -0.25 19.17
C TYR A 54 -7.98 -1.04 20.46
N SER A 55 -7.26 -2.15 20.62
CA SER A 55 -7.31 -2.95 21.85
C SER A 55 -5.89 -3.26 22.33
N SER A 56 -5.75 -3.54 23.61
CA SER A 56 -4.51 -4.11 24.15
C SER A 56 -4.22 -5.47 23.52
N VAL A 57 -2.98 -5.92 23.64
CA VAL A 57 -2.58 -7.25 23.16
C VAL A 57 -3.31 -8.32 23.96
N GLU A 58 -3.48 -8.12 25.26
CA GLU A 58 -4.18 -9.02 26.18
C GLU A 58 -5.64 -9.20 25.77
N ASP A 59 -6.35 -8.09 25.50
CA ASP A 59 -7.75 -8.12 25.06
C ASP A 59 -7.90 -8.78 23.69
N ALA A 60 -6.96 -8.50 22.78
CA ALA A 60 -6.94 -9.12 21.45
C ALA A 60 -6.74 -10.63 21.54
N VAL A 61 -5.77 -11.10 22.32
CA VAL A 61 -5.49 -12.53 22.53
C VAL A 61 -6.67 -13.23 23.21
N ALA A 62 -7.26 -12.62 24.24
CA ALA A 62 -8.44 -13.15 24.92
C ALA A 62 -9.62 -13.31 23.96
N ARG A 63 -9.86 -12.33 23.10
CA ARG A 63 -10.90 -12.38 22.06
C ARG A 63 -10.66 -13.49 21.04
N ILE A 64 -9.42 -13.67 20.58
CA ILE A 64 -9.04 -14.74 19.64
C ILE A 64 -9.26 -16.12 20.28
N ARG A 65 -8.76 -16.32 21.51
CA ARG A 65 -8.96 -17.58 22.24
C ARG A 65 -10.42 -17.93 22.40
N LYS A 66 -11.24 -16.96 22.85
CA LYS A 66 -12.69 -17.11 22.96
C LYS A 66 -13.36 -17.48 21.63
N SER A 67 -12.94 -16.86 20.51
CA SER A 67 -13.50 -17.14 19.19
C SER A 67 -13.16 -18.53 18.66
N HIS A 68 -12.07 -19.15 19.13
CA HIS A 68 -11.60 -20.47 18.70
C HIS A 68 -11.80 -21.56 19.75
N GLY A 69 -12.43 -21.26 20.89
CA GLY A 69 -12.68 -22.22 21.97
C GLY A 69 -11.41 -22.69 22.70
N LEU A 70 -10.37 -21.85 22.71
CA LEU A 70 -9.09 -22.07 23.41
C LEU A 70 -9.05 -21.40 24.78
#